data_AF-A0A2G8KGM5-F1
#
_entry.id   AF-A0A2G8KGM5-F1
#
_cell.length_a   1.000
_cell.length_b   1.000
_cell.length_c   1.000
_cell.angle_alpha   90.00
_cell.angle_beta   90.00
_cell.angle_gamma   90.00
#
_symmetry.space_group_name_H-M   'P 1'
#
loop_
_entity.id
_entity.type
_entity.pdbx_description
1 polymer ?
#
loop_
_entity_poly.entity_id
_entity_poly.type
_entity_poly.pdbx_seq_one_letter_code
_entity_poly.pdbx_strand_id
1 'polypeptide(L)'
;MSGFEEIGIAGPDHLRDALTNCSDPLQAIEDFQSENGILLPTLQPALPLLDLHDIRRLEFHQTIMEELEKKLVEKTNEIAASNEKERYKKIEDLLTKCFPLVKVKTIQPTVMAIMKCLPKIPEKYLTTILEDKELYSATPIEVKRQIWERNPTLFGDEVSPLLNNYVKEKEAILFGRDSINSHMFYSIPPKTRRQSKHVRDLSHMVGTSLQLYDMVIRFLKTLFVRSRNAHYCTLRAEILMSLHDSEVSEICSQDPCHKFTWCLDACIRDRQVEDKKAKELQGFLDGVKRGREGVLGDFSMILCDPFAIHTLATSIIKLMSHQVSSEKLPRQSSELLLLLRMLVLGLGAWDMLDTQHYKESKLVSDL
;
A
#
# COMPACT_ATOMS: atom_id res chain seq x y z
N MET A 1 -7.98 15.78 28.20
CA MET A 1 -8.15 17.21 27.87
C MET A 1 -8.13 17.35 26.35
N SER A 2 -9.10 18.07 25.79
CA SER A 2 -9.37 18.19 24.34
C SER A 2 -8.46 19.21 23.63
N GLY A 3 -7.46 19.77 24.33
CA GLY A 3 -6.47 20.69 23.76
C GLY A 3 -6.95 22.13 23.58
N PHE A 4 -8.21 22.44 23.92
CA PHE A 4 -8.73 23.82 23.84
C PHE A 4 -7.96 24.80 24.74
N GLU A 5 -7.60 24.37 25.96
CA GLU A 5 -6.84 25.17 26.92
C GLU A 5 -5.43 25.53 26.42
N GLU A 6 -4.79 24.66 25.64
CA GLU A 6 -3.46 24.90 25.07
C GLU A 6 -3.46 26.02 24.02
N ILE A 7 -4.63 26.32 23.44
CA ILE A 7 -4.83 27.39 22.46
C ILE A 7 -5.50 28.62 23.11
N GLY A 8 -5.83 28.54 24.41
CA GLY A 8 -6.54 29.60 25.12
C GLY A 8 -8.02 29.71 24.74
N ILE A 9 -8.63 28.61 24.25
CA ILE A 9 -10.05 28.54 23.95
C ILE A 9 -10.78 27.93 25.15
N ALA A 10 -11.91 28.53 25.56
CA ALA A 10 -12.72 28.00 26.64
C ALA A 10 -13.34 26.65 26.26
N GLY A 11 -12.88 25.58 26.92
CA GLY A 11 -13.36 24.22 26.70
C GLY A 11 -14.65 23.89 27.48
N PRO A 12 -15.13 22.63 27.35
CA PRO A 12 -16.30 22.14 28.09
C PRO A 12 -16.13 22.23 29.60
N ASP A 13 -14.91 22.02 30.10
CA ASP A 13 -14.60 22.10 31.53
C ASP A 13 -14.71 23.56 32.04
N HIS A 14 -14.26 24.54 31.26
CA HIS A 14 -14.44 25.96 31.60
C HIS A 14 -15.90 26.37 31.66
N LEU A 15 -16.73 25.89 30.70
CA LEU A 15 -18.17 26.13 30.74
C LEU A 15 -18.82 25.45 31.96
N ARG A 16 -18.43 24.21 32.28
CA ARG A 16 -18.92 23.51 33.47
C ARG A 16 -18.57 24.29 34.74
N ASP A 17 -17.34 24.76 34.86
CA ASP A 17 -16.88 25.48 36.04
C ASP A 17 -17.54 26.86 36.16
N ALA A 18 -17.74 27.57 35.03
CA ALA A 18 -18.48 28.83 34.99
C ALA A 18 -19.95 28.64 35.44
N LEU A 19 -20.62 27.60 34.94
CA LEU A 19 -22.01 27.31 35.32
C LEU A 19 -22.15 26.82 36.76
N THR A 20 -21.15 26.12 37.29
CA THR A 20 -21.17 25.58 38.66
C THR A 20 -20.93 26.68 39.71
N ASN A 21 -20.15 27.71 39.37
CA ASN A 21 -19.73 28.76 40.31
C ASN A 21 -20.50 30.09 40.15
N CYS A 22 -21.40 30.21 39.17
CA CYS A 22 -22.16 31.46 38.96
C CYS A 22 -23.40 31.57 39.85
N SER A 23 -23.77 32.79 40.19
CA SER A 23 -25.01 33.14 40.88
C SER A 23 -26.22 33.18 39.94
N ASP A 24 -26.01 33.53 38.67
CA ASP A 24 -27.04 33.54 37.62
C ASP A 24 -26.56 32.76 36.36
N PRO A 25 -27.09 31.56 36.14
CA PRO A 25 -26.68 30.72 35.02
C PRO A 25 -27.14 31.24 33.65
N LEU A 26 -28.21 32.03 33.57
CA LEU A 26 -28.67 32.58 32.29
C LEU A 26 -27.71 33.68 31.80
N GLN A 27 -27.33 34.58 32.71
CA GLN A 27 -26.36 35.62 32.40
C GLN A 27 -24.99 35.02 32.04
N ALA A 28 -24.53 33.99 32.77
CA ALA A 28 -23.27 33.30 32.45
C ALA A 28 -23.28 32.64 31.06
N ILE A 29 -24.44 32.14 30.59
CA ILE A 29 -24.58 31.59 29.23
C ILE A 29 -24.53 32.69 28.19
N GLU A 30 -25.22 33.82 28.40
CA GLU A 30 -25.19 34.96 27.47
C GLU A 30 -23.78 35.54 27.34
N ASP A 31 -23.09 35.73 28.47
CA ASP A 31 -21.71 36.20 28.51
C ASP A 31 -20.79 35.24 27.74
N PHE A 32 -20.89 33.93 28.02
CA PHE A 32 -20.10 32.90 27.32
C PHE A 32 -20.37 32.87 25.81
N GLN A 33 -21.64 33.00 25.39
CA GLN A 33 -22.02 33.05 23.97
C GLN A 33 -21.53 34.33 23.29
N SER A 34 -21.51 35.46 24.01
CA SER A 34 -21.02 36.73 23.48
C SER A 34 -19.50 36.70 23.26
N GLU A 35 -18.76 36.06 24.16
CA GLU A 35 -17.30 35.96 24.10
C GLU A 35 -16.81 34.91 23.09
N ASN A 36 -17.48 33.76 23.02
CA ASN A 36 -17.04 32.60 22.21
C ASN A 36 -17.85 32.42 20.91
N GLY A 37 -18.81 33.30 20.64
CA GLY A 37 -19.63 33.29 19.43
C GLY A 37 -18.87 33.78 18.19
N ILE A 38 -19.50 33.68 17.02
CA ILE A 38 -18.95 34.24 15.79
C ILE A 38 -19.03 35.78 15.86
N LEU A 39 -17.88 36.42 16.05
CA LEU A 39 -17.74 37.89 16.20
C LEU A 39 -17.91 38.62 14.85
N LEU A 40 -19.08 38.51 14.24
CA LEU A 40 -19.48 39.27 13.06
C LEU A 40 -20.57 40.28 13.44
N PRO A 41 -20.32 41.60 13.31
CA PRO A 41 -21.30 42.63 13.69
C PRO A 41 -22.64 42.51 12.96
N THR A 42 -22.63 41.97 11.75
CA THR A 42 -23.82 41.74 10.91
C THR A 42 -24.58 40.47 11.27
N LEU A 43 -23.97 39.54 12.00
CA LEU A 43 -24.57 38.26 12.35
C LEU A 43 -25.47 38.38 13.58
N GLN A 44 -25.11 39.18 14.57
CA GLN A 44 -25.93 39.38 15.78
C GLN A 44 -27.38 39.81 15.47
N PRO A 45 -27.65 40.76 14.56
CA PRO A 45 -29.00 41.11 14.15
C PRO A 45 -29.70 40.05 13.28
N ALA A 46 -28.93 39.16 12.63
CA ALA A 46 -29.44 38.15 11.71
C ALA A 46 -29.83 36.84 12.41
N LEU A 47 -29.22 36.50 13.55
CA LEU A 47 -29.56 35.31 14.32
C LEU A 47 -31.06 35.25 14.72
N PRO A 48 -31.69 36.33 15.19
CA PRO A 48 -33.14 36.33 15.45
C PRO A 48 -33.99 36.07 14.21
N LEU A 49 -33.53 36.49 13.02
CA LEU A 49 -34.24 36.19 11.78
C LEU A 49 -34.17 34.70 11.45
N LEU A 50 -33.04 34.05 11.72
CA LEU A 50 -32.90 32.59 11.59
C LEU A 50 -33.79 31.86 12.60
N ASP A 51 -33.87 32.37 13.83
CA ASP A 51 -34.77 31.83 14.86
C ASP A 51 -36.24 31.92 14.42
N LEU A 52 -36.66 33.01 13.74
CA LEU A 52 -38.01 33.15 13.16
C LEU A 52 -38.30 32.17 12.01
N HIS A 53 -37.27 31.64 11.36
CA HIS A 53 -37.38 30.62 10.33
C HIS A 53 -37.26 29.18 10.89
N ASP A 54 -37.39 29.01 12.21
CA ASP A 54 -37.24 27.73 12.93
C ASP A 54 -35.88 27.04 12.73
N ILE A 55 -34.84 27.79 12.35
CA ILE A 55 -33.48 27.27 12.24
C ILE A 55 -32.83 27.29 13.61
N ARG A 56 -32.44 26.12 14.12
CA ARG A 56 -31.78 26.05 15.42
C ARG A 56 -30.37 26.64 15.32
N ARG A 57 -30.00 27.48 16.29
CA ARG A 57 -28.65 28.08 16.36
C ARG A 57 -27.53 27.03 16.31
N LEU A 58 -27.73 25.86 16.93
CA LEU A 58 -26.78 24.74 16.85
C LEU A 58 -26.56 24.28 15.41
N GLU A 59 -27.63 24.07 14.65
CA GLU A 59 -27.56 23.61 13.25
C GLU A 59 -26.85 24.63 12.37
N PHE A 60 -27.12 25.93 12.59
CA PHE A 60 -26.40 27.00 11.92
C PHE A 60 -24.89 26.98 12.21
N HIS A 61 -24.49 26.89 13.49
CA HIS A 61 -23.07 26.84 13.85
C HIS A 61 -22.38 25.56 13.36
N GLN A 62 -23.06 24.41 13.37
CA GLN A 62 -22.55 23.17 12.78
C GLN A 62 -22.32 23.33 11.27
N THR A 63 -23.27 23.90 10.55
CA THR A 63 -23.16 24.15 9.11
C THR A 63 -21.98 25.08 8.80
N ILE A 64 -21.81 26.16 9.57
CA ILE A 64 -20.65 27.06 9.41
C ILE A 64 -19.34 26.33 9.69
N MET A 65 -19.29 25.51 10.75
CA MET A 65 -18.09 24.76 11.08
C MET A 65 -17.70 23.82 9.93
N GLU A 66 -18.64 23.08 9.38
CA GLU A 66 -18.40 22.19 8.23
C GLU A 66 -17.93 22.96 6.99
N GLU A 67 -18.52 24.12 6.69
CA GLU A 67 -18.08 24.95 5.56
C GLU A 67 -16.71 25.58 5.77
N LEU A 68 -16.37 25.99 7.00
CA LEU A 68 -15.03 26.47 7.34
C LEU A 68 -14.00 25.34 7.26
N GLU A 69 -14.36 24.15 7.71
CA GLU A 69 -13.54 22.94 7.61
C GLU A 69 -13.18 22.65 6.15
N LYS A 70 -14.19 22.56 5.27
CA LYS A 70 -13.99 22.35 3.84
C LYS A 70 -13.10 23.42 3.22
N LYS A 71 -13.38 24.71 3.48
CA LYS A 71 -12.57 25.82 2.95
C LYS A 71 -11.13 25.79 3.46
N LEU A 72 -10.91 25.35 4.69
CA LEU A 72 -9.55 25.25 5.24
C LEU A 72 -8.79 24.10 4.57
N VAL A 73 -9.43 22.95 4.36
CA VAL A 73 -8.86 21.83 3.63
C VAL A 73 -8.55 22.22 2.18
N GLU A 74 -9.48 22.90 1.49
CA GLU A 74 -9.28 23.41 0.12
C GLU A 74 -8.07 24.35 0.05
N LYS A 75 -8.00 25.37 0.92
CA LYS A 75 -6.86 26.29 0.98
C LYS A 75 -5.55 25.58 1.30
N THR A 76 -5.58 24.57 2.16
CA THR A 76 -4.39 23.78 2.50
C THR A 76 -3.88 23.02 1.27
N ASN A 77 -4.79 22.42 0.49
CA ASN A 77 -4.46 21.74 -0.75
C ASN A 77 -3.93 22.72 -1.82
N GLU A 78 -4.52 23.92 -1.93
CA GLU A 78 -4.02 24.98 -2.83
C GLU A 78 -2.59 25.42 -2.46
N ILE A 79 -2.31 25.62 -1.18
CA ILE A 79 -0.96 25.96 -0.70
C ILE A 79 0.01 24.81 -1.01
N ALA A 80 -0.40 23.56 -0.80
CA ALA A 80 0.42 22.40 -1.10
C ALA A 80 0.73 22.26 -2.60
N ALA A 81 -0.22 22.62 -3.47
CA ALA A 81 -0.05 22.62 -4.93
C ALA A 81 0.73 23.84 -5.46
N SER A 82 0.78 24.95 -4.72
CA SER A 82 1.50 26.15 -5.11
C SER A 82 3.01 25.91 -5.25
N ASN A 83 3.68 26.63 -6.16
CA ASN A 83 5.13 26.54 -6.36
C ASN A 83 5.95 27.43 -5.38
N GLU A 84 5.35 27.84 -4.26
CA GLU A 84 6.05 28.67 -3.28
C GLU A 84 7.12 27.89 -2.53
N LYS A 85 8.33 28.46 -2.41
CA LYS A 85 9.46 27.85 -1.69
C LYS A 85 9.17 27.64 -0.19
N GLU A 86 8.29 28.44 0.40
CA GLU A 86 7.93 28.38 1.82
C GLU A 86 6.62 27.63 2.11
N ARG A 87 6.01 26.98 1.10
CA ARG A 87 4.70 26.32 1.26
C ARG A 87 4.65 25.34 2.41
N TYR A 88 5.68 24.48 2.55
CA TYR A 88 5.74 23.48 3.60
C TYR A 88 5.95 24.08 4.98
N LYS A 89 6.66 25.21 5.07
CA LYS A 89 6.81 25.95 6.32
C LYS A 89 5.48 26.52 6.78
N LYS A 90 4.69 27.13 5.86
CA LYS A 90 3.33 27.60 6.16
C LYS A 90 2.42 26.46 6.63
N ILE A 91 2.49 25.29 5.99
CA ILE A 91 1.70 24.11 6.37
C ILE A 91 2.15 23.56 7.73
N GLU A 92 3.45 23.58 8.03
CA GLU A 92 4.00 23.16 9.32
C GLU A 92 3.62 24.13 10.46
N ASP A 93 3.60 25.43 10.19
CA ASP A 93 3.13 26.45 11.12
C ASP A 93 1.63 26.28 11.41
N LEU A 94 0.82 25.97 10.38
CA LEU A 94 -0.59 25.64 10.53
C LEU A 94 -0.78 24.36 11.35
N LEU A 95 -0.01 23.30 11.05
CA LEU A 95 -0.06 22.06 11.82
C LEU A 95 0.26 22.31 13.30
N THR A 96 1.26 23.13 13.59
CA THR A 96 1.65 23.46 14.96
C THR A 96 0.53 24.12 15.75
N LYS A 97 -0.30 24.95 15.09
CA LYS A 97 -1.46 25.58 15.72
C LYS A 97 -2.65 24.63 15.86
N CYS A 98 -2.88 23.75 14.89
CA CYS A 98 -4.06 22.89 14.86
C CYS A 98 -3.88 21.56 15.61
N PHE A 99 -2.64 21.07 15.74
CA PHE A 99 -2.35 19.76 16.33
C PHE A 99 -2.85 19.57 17.77
N PRO A 100 -2.83 20.57 18.68
CA PRO A 100 -3.44 20.42 20.00
C PRO A 100 -4.91 19.98 19.96
N LEU A 101 -5.63 20.37 18.89
CA LEU A 101 -7.05 20.04 18.68
C LEU A 101 -7.26 18.69 17.97
N VAL A 102 -6.22 17.87 17.77
CA VAL A 102 -6.32 16.59 17.04
C VAL A 102 -7.35 15.62 17.66
N LYS A 103 -7.59 15.73 18.97
CA LYS A 103 -8.59 14.91 19.70
C LYS A 103 -10.04 15.41 19.53
N VAL A 104 -10.23 16.60 18.96
CA VAL A 104 -11.54 17.18 18.69
C VAL A 104 -12.07 16.64 17.37
N LYS A 105 -13.09 15.78 17.41
CA LYS A 105 -13.62 15.07 16.24
C LYS A 105 -14.02 15.97 15.06
N THR A 106 -14.46 17.20 15.32
CA THR A 106 -14.84 18.17 14.28
C THR A 106 -13.65 18.82 13.58
N ILE A 107 -12.48 18.86 14.21
CA ILE A 107 -11.26 19.49 13.66
C ILE A 107 -10.26 18.43 13.19
N GLN A 108 -10.38 17.21 13.72
CA GLN A 108 -9.54 16.07 13.39
C GLN A 108 -9.35 15.86 11.88
N PRO A 109 -10.39 15.88 11.01
CA PRO A 109 -10.19 15.63 9.58
C PRO A 109 -9.34 16.72 8.91
N THR A 110 -9.45 17.97 9.38
CA THR A 110 -8.60 19.08 8.92
C THR A 110 -7.14 18.87 9.33
N VAL A 111 -6.87 18.47 10.58
CA VAL A 111 -5.50 18.15 11.04
C VAL A 111 -4.92 17.02 10.19
N MET A 112 -5.70 15.97 9.94
CA MET A 112 -5.28 14.84 9.10
C MET A 112 -5.00 15.25 7.65
N ALA A 113 -5.82 16.14 7.07
CA ALA A 113 -5.59 16.69 5.74
C ALA A 113 -4.29 17.51 5.66
N ILE A 114 -4.03 18.36 6.66
CA ILE A 114 -2.78 19.13 6.76
C ILE A 114 -1.57 18.19 6.84
N MET A 115 -1.65 17.14 7.66
CA MET A 115 -0.57 16.15 7.79
C MET A 115 -0.31 15.41 6.48
N LYS A 116 -1.35 15.07 5.71
CA LYS A 116 -1.22 14.44 4.39
C LYS A 116 -0.44 15.28 3.38
N CYS A 117 -0.51 16.61 3.47
CA CYS A 117 0.22 17.51 2.57
C CYS A 117 1.72 17.62 2.89
N LEU A 118 2.16 17.19 4.08
CA LEU A 118 3.56 17.33 4.50
C LEU A 118 4.40 16.12 4.04
N PRO A 119 5.51 16.36 3.30
CA PRO A 119 6.38 15.28 2.84
C PRO A 119 7.09 14.58 4.00
N LYS A 120 7.38 15.32 5.08
CA LYS A 120 7.98 14.80 6.30
C LYS A 120 7.33 15.44 7.51
N ILE A 121 6.64 14.64 8.31
CA ILE A 121 5.98 15.06 9.53
C ILE A 121 6.98 15.00 10.70
N PRO A 122 7.04 16.04 11.55
CA PRO A 122 7.85 16.04 12.77
C PRO A 122 7.53 14.84 13.69
N GLU A 123 8.56 14.22 14.27
CA GLU A 123 8.44 12.96 15.02
C GLU A 123 7.53 13.08 16.24
N LYS A 124 7.54 14.25 16.89
CA LYS A 124 6.69 14.56 18.05
C LYS A 124 5.22 14.26 17.77
N TYR A 125 4.72 14.63 16.59
CA TYR A 125 3.32 14.45 16.21
C TYR A 125 2.99 12.98 15.91
N LEU A 126 3.91 12.27 15.26
CA LEU A 126 3.75 10.85 14.96
C LEU A 126 3.73 10.00 16.24
N THR A 127 4.54 10.36 17.22
CA THR A 127 4.60 9.67 18.52
C THR A 127 3.27 9.81 19.28
N THR A 128 2.70 11.02 19.34
CA THR A 128 1.39 11.25 19.96
C THR A 128 0.26 10.48 19.27
N ILE A 129 0.31 10.33 17.93
CA ILE A 129 -0.67 9.54 17.19
C ILE A 129 -0.53 8.05 17.49
N LEU A 130 0.70 7.55 17.65
CA LEU A 130 0.96 6.14 17.98
C LEU A 130 0.47 5.75 19.38
N GLU A 131 0.53 6.68 20.34
CA GLU A 131 0.07 6.45 21.72
C GLU A 131 -1.46 6.29 21.82
N ASP A 132 -2.21 6.83 20.86
CA ASP A 132 -3.67 6.84 20.86
C ASP A 132 -4.24 5.98 19.72
N LYS A 133 -4.86 4.86 20.10
CA LYS A 133 -5.38 3.87 19.15
C LYS A 133 -6.51 4.41 18.27
N GLU A 134 -7.34 5.32 18.81
CA GLU A 134 -8.43 5.94 18.04
C GLU A 134 -7.87 6.91 17.01
N LEU A 135 -6.90 7.75 17.41
CA LEU A 135 -6.22 8.66 16.49
C LEU A 135 -5.48 7.90 15.38
N TYR A 136 -4.72 6.86 15.73
CA TYR A 136 -4.05 6.02 14.75
C TYR A 136 -5.03 5.40 13.75
N SER A 137 -6.19 4.91 14.21
CA SER A 137 -7.19 4.33 13.32
C SER A 137 -7.72 5.32 12.28
N ALA A 138 -8.00 6.56 12.70
CA ALA A 138 -8.52 7.64 11.87
C ALA A 138 -7.46 8.31 10.97
N THR A 139 -6.19 7.98 11.17
CA THR A 139 -5.08 8.58 10.43
C THR A 139 -5.05 8.10 8.96
N PRO A 140 -4.88 9.01 7.98
CA PRO A 140 -4.74 8.65 6.57
C PRO A 140 -3.55 7.73 6.29
N ILE A 141 -3.64 6.96 5.20
CA ILE A 141 -2.60 6.00 4.84
C ILE A 141 -1.24 6.68 4.60
N GLU A 142 -1.24 7.88 4.03
CA GLU A 142 -0.03 8.62 3.68
C GLU A 142 0.78 9.00 4.92
N VAL A 143 0.07 9.31 6.01
CA VAL A 143 0.68 9.59 7.32
C VAL A 143 1.15 8.28 7.96
N LYS A 144 0.33 7.21 7.89
CA LYS A 144 0.71 5.87 8.37
C LYS A 144 1.98 5.34 7.69
N ARG A 145 2.18 5.59 6.40
CA ARG A 145 3.42 5.23 5.69
C ARG A 145 4.66 5.82 6.35
N GLN A 146 4.63 7.11 6.73
CA GLN A 146 5.75 7.75 7.42
C GLN A 146 6.01 7.16 8.82
N ILE A 147 4.97 6.66 9.49
CA ILE A 147 5.09 5.93 10.75
C ILE A 147 5.74 4.56 10.50
N TRP A 148 5.27 3.83 9.50
CA TRP A 148 5.74 2.48 9.15
C TRP A 148 7.19 2.45 8.67
N GLU A 149 7.62 3.47 7.93
CA GLU A 149 9.03 3.62 7.52
C GLU A 149 9.99 3.68 8.71
N ARG A 150 9.53 4.22 9.85
CA ARG A 150 10.32 4.34 11.08
C ARG A 150 10.14 3.15 12.02
N ASN A 151 9.01 2.46 11.94
CA ASN A 151 8.65 1.34 12.81
C ASN A 151 8.39 0.05 11.99
N PRO A 152 9.45 -0.68 11.58
CA PRO A 152 9.33 -1.92 10.82
C PRO A 152 8.49 -3.03 11.44
N THR A 153 8.52 -3.13 12.77
CA THR A 153 7.76 -4.12 13.52
C THR A 153 6.26 -3.87 13.37
N LEU A 154 5.82 -2.63 13.59
CA LEU A 154 4.43 -2.22 13.43
C LEU A 154 3.93 -2.45 12.01
N PHE A 155 4.75 -2.12 11.00
CA PHE A 155 4.39 -2.39 9.61
C PHE A 155 4.24 -3.90 9.34
N GLY A 156 5.13 -4.72 9.91
CA GLY A 156 5.03 -6.18 9.86
C GLY A 156 3.73 -6.70 10.47
N ASP A 157 3.30 -6.14 11.61
CA ASP A 157 2.06 -6.52 12.29
C ASP A 157 0.82 -6.16 11.47
N GLU A 158 0.82 -5.04 10.75
CA GLU A 158 -0.29 -4.62 9.87
C GLU A 158 -0.34 -5.45 8.57
N VAL A 159 0.82 -5.80 8.00
CA VAL A 159 0.92 -6.54 6.74
C VAL A 159 0.71 -8.05 6.93
N SER A 160 1.16 -8.62 8.04
CA SER A 160 1.13 -10.07 8.31
C SER A 160 -0.28 -10.70 8.16
N PRO A 161 -1.37 -10.10 8.66
CA PRO A 161 -2.73 -10.61 8.42
C PRO A 161 -3.09 -10.68 6.94
N LEU A 162 -2.71 -9.69 6.14
CA LEU A 162 -2.97 -9.68 4.69
C LEU A 162 -2.22 -10.80 3.98
N LEU A 163 -0.95 -11.01 4.33
CA LEU A 163 -0.12 -12.08 3.76
C LEU A 163 -0.68 -13.46 4.10
N ASN A 164 -1.06 -13.69 5.36
CA ASN A 164 -1.60 -14.97 5.81
C ASN A 164 -2.97 -15.27 5.20
N ASN A 165 -3.85 -14.27 5.13
CA ASN A 165 -5.18 -14.44 4.54
C ASN A 165 -5.10 -14.65 3.02
N TYR A 166 -4.18 -13.98 2.33
CA TYR A 166 -3.93 -14.24 0.91
C TYR A 166 -3.58 -15.71 0.65
N VAL A 167 -2.64 -16.27 1.41
CA VAL A 167 -2.23 -17.68 1.26
C VAL A 167 -3.40 -18.62 1.54
N LYS A 168 -4.11 -18.40 2.66
CA LYS A 168 -5.29 -19.22 3.01
C LYS A 168 -6.35 -19.19 1.93
N GLU A 169 -6.61 -18.03 1.32
CA GLU A 169 -7.57 -17.90 0.23
C GLU A 169 -7.13 -18.71 -1.00
N LYS A 170 -5.85 -18.63 -1.39
CA LYS A 170 -5.33 -19.40 -2.55
C LYS A 170 -5.36 -20.90 -2.30
N GLU A 171 -4.96 -21.36 -1.11
CA GLU A 171 -5.00 -22.77 -0.73
C GLU A 171 -6.44 -23.29 -0.67
N ALA A 172 -7.39 -22.49 -0.16
CA ALA A 172 -8.80 -22.85 -0.14
C ALA A 172 -9.38 -23.02 -1.56
N ILE A 173 -8.94 -22.23 -2.54
CA ILE A 173 -9.35 -22.39 -3.94
C ILE A 173 -8.72 -23.65 -4.54
N LEU A 174 -7.44 -23.92 -4.27
CA LEU A 174 -6.70 -25.03 -4.87
C LEU A 174 -7.13 -26.39 -4.32
N PHE A 175 -7.30 -26.49 -3.00
CA PHE A 175 -7.63 -27.72 -2.26
C PHE A 175 -9.11 -27.80 -1.83
N GLY A 176 -9.93 -26.84 -2.26
CA GLY A 176 -11.35 -26.78 -1.96
C GLY A 176 -12.16 -27.96 -2.53
N ARG A 177 -13.36 -28.17 -2.00
CA ARG A 177 -14.25 -29.30 -2.36
C ARG A 177 -14.85 -29.21 -3.77
N ASP A 178 -14.80 -28.05 -4.41
CA ASP A 178 -15.30 -27.86 -5.78
C ASP A 178 -14.20 -28.21 -6.79
N SER A 179 -14.17 -29.47 -7.26
CA SER A 179 -13.15 -30.01 -8.18
C SER A 179 -13.00 -29.25 -9.50
N ILE A 180 -13.98 -28.41 -9.87
CA ILE A 180 -13.94 -27.53 -11.05
C ILE A 180 -12.91 -26.40 -10.85
N ASN A 181 -12.70 -25.96 -9.61
CA ASN A 181 -11.85 -24.81 -9.29
C ASN A 181 -10.35 -25.12 -9.43
N SER A 182 -9.91 -26.36 -9.16
CA SER A 182 -8.48 -26.72 -9.22
C SER A 182 -7.93 -26.72 -10.65
N HIS A 183 -8.70 -27.18 -11.65
CA HIS A 183 -8.29 -27.13 -13.06
C HIS A 183 -8.36 -25.71 -13.65
N MET A 184 -9.28 -24.89 -13.15
CA MET A 184 -9.39 -23.48 -13.53
C MET A 184 -8.37 -22.60 -12.82
N PHE A 185 -7.77 -23.05 -11.71
CA PHE A 185 -6.85 -22.25 -10.90
C PHE A 185 -5.73 -21.64 -11.75
N TYR A 186 -5.00 -22.46 -12.51
CA TYR A 186 -3.91 -22.01 -13.37
C TYR A 186 -4.36 -21.25 -14.63
N SER A 187 -5.66 -21.26 -14.92
CA SER A 187 -6.26 -20.59 -16.07
C SER A 187 -6.61 -19.13 -15.79
N ILE A 188 -6.56 -18.68 -14.53
CA ILE A 188 -6.91 -17.31 -14.13
C ILE A 188 -5.89 -16.31 -14.69
N PRO A 189 -6.32 -15.32 -15.50
CA PRO A 189 -5.41 -14.33 -16.07
C PRO A 189 -4.69 -13.48 -15.00
N PRO A 190 -3.41 -13.10 -15.21
CA PRO A 190 -2.64 -12.32 -14.24
C PRO A 190 -3.35 -11.05 -13.74
N LYS A 191 -4.00 -10.30 -14.65
CA LYS A 191 -4.75 -9.08 -14.30
C LYS A 191 -5.87 -9.34 -13.29
N THR A 192 -6.61 -10.43 -13.44
CA THR A 192 -7.69 -10.78 -12.50
C THR A 192 -7.13 -11.18 -11.14
N ARG A 193 -5.97 -11.87 -11.10
CA ARG A 193 -5.40 -12.33 -9.83
C ARG A 193 -4.96 -11.17 -8.93
N ARG A 194 -4.30 -10.15 -9.50
CA ARG A 194 -3.83 -8.96 -8.76
C ARG A 194 -4.94 -7.98 -8.37
N GLN A 195 -6.18 -8.18 -8.81
CA GLN A 195 -7.35 -7.42 -8.35
C GLN A 195 -7.89 -7.91 -6.99
N SER A 196 -7.30 -8.96 -6.41
CA SER A 196 -7.68 -9.43 -5.08
C SER A 196 -7.59 -8.30 -4.04
N LYS A 197 -8.47 -8.34 -3.03
CA LYS A 197 -8.49 -7.34 -1.96
C LYS A 197 -7.13 -7.23 -1.28
N HIS A 198 -6.52 -8.36 -0.92
CA HIS A 198 -5.23 -8.42 -0.25
C HIS A 198 -4.11 -7.74 -1.05
N VAL A 199 -4.02 -7.95 -2.36
CA VAL A 199 -2.99 -7.32 -3.21
C VAL A 199 -3.24 -5.81 -3.33
N ARG A 200 -4.49 -5.39 -3.54
CA ARG A 200 -4.83 -3.96 -3.62
C ARG A 200 -4.56 -3.23 -2.31
N ASP A 201 -4.92 -3.83 -1.18
CA ASP A 201 -4.68 -3.27 0.15
C ASP A 201 -3.16 -3.14 0.40
N LEU A 202 -2.35 -4.16 0.06
CA LEU A 202 -0.89 -4.09 0.16
C LEU A 202 -0.27 -3.01 -0.74
N SER A 203 -0.69 -2.95 -2.01
CA SER A 203 -0.25 -1.90 -2.93
C SER A 203 -0.61 -0.51 -2.42
N HIS A 204 -1.80 -0.36 -1.84
CA HIS A 204 -2.24 0.89 -1.22
C HIS A 204 -1.46 1.19 0.07
N MET A 205 -1.09 0.21 0.88
CA MET A 205 -0.23 0.43 2.05
C MET A 205 1.15 0.93 1.65
N VAL A 206 1.77 0.32 0.65
CA VAL A 206 3.11 0.69 0.14
C VAL A 206 3.10 2.06 -0.56
N GLY A 207 2.12 2.30 -1.44
CA GLY A 207 2.07 3.51 -2.26
C GLY A 207 3.33 3.71 -3.09
N THR A 208 3.95 4.88 -2.98
CA THR A 208 5.20 5.25 -3.69
C THR A 208 6.47 5.00 -2.87
N SER A 209 6.36 4.48 -1.64
CA SER A 209 7.52 4.29 -0.75
C SER A 209 8.33 3.05 -1.15
N LEU A 210 9.53 3.28 -1.70
CA LEU A 210 10.47 2.21 -2.03
C LEU A 210 10.90 1.44 -0.76
N GLN A 211 11.02 2.11 0.38
CA GLN A 211 11.42 1.47 1.63
C GLN A 211 10.37 0.45 2.10
N LEU A 212 9.09 0.85 2.11
CA LEU A 212 7.99 -0.05 2.49
C LEU A 212 7.87 -1.21 1.51
N TYR A 213 8.04 -0.95 0.20
CA TYR A 213 8.07 -1.98 -0.82
C TYR A 213 9.16 -3.02 -0.55
N ASP A 214 10.41 -2.57 -0.33
CA ASP A 214 11.54 -3.44 -0.03
C ASP A 214 11.32 -4.27 1.25
N MET A 215 10.63 -3.69 2.24
CA MET A 215 10.23 -4.41 3.46
C MET A 215 9.23 -5.52 3.16
N VAL A 216 8.20 -5.25 2.36
CA VAL A 216 7.26 -6.30 1.91
C VAL A 216 8.01 -7.41 1.16
N ILE A 217 8.90 -7.06 0.24
CA ILE A 217 9.69 -8.08 -0.50
C ILE A 217 10.55 -8.91 0.46
N ARG A 218 11.18 -8.29 1.46
CA ARG A 218 11.95 -9.00 2.50
C ARG A 218 11.06 -9.94 3.33
N PHE A 219 9.85 -9.51 3.69
CA PHE A 219 8.89 -10.37 4.38
C PHE A 219 8.48 -11.56 3.50
N LEU A 220 8.16 -11.34 2.23
CA LEU A 220 7.81 -12.42 1.29
C LEU A 220 8.95 -13.43 1.13
N LYS A 221 10.20 -12.99 0.98
CA LYS A 221 11.38 -13.87 0.92
C LYS A 221 11.51 -14.70 2.20
N THR A 222 11.42 -14.04 3.36
CA THR A 222 11.53 -14.69 4.67
C THR A 222 10.43 -15.74 4.87
N LEU A 223 9.19 -15.39 4.55
CA LEU A 223 8.05 -16.29 4.67
C LEU A 223 8.15 -17.45 3.68
N PHE A 224 8.56 -17.20 2.44
CA PHE A 224 8.79 -18.25 1.44
C PHE A 224 9.85 -19.25 1.92
N VAL A 225 11.01 -18.79 2.39
CA VAL A 225 12.07 -19.66 2.89
C VAL A 225 11.59 -20.46 4.12
N ARG A 226 10.89 -19.82 5.06
CA ARG A 226 10.44 -20.50 6.29
C ARG A 226 9.28 -21.48 6.09
N SER A 227 8.35 -21.19 5.18
CA SER A 227 7.12 -21.97 4.99
C SER A 227 7.16 -22.91 3.78
N ARG A 228 8.06 -22.67 2.83
CA ARG A 228 8.08 -23.29 1.49
C ARG A 228 6.81 -23.07 0.67
N ASN A 229 5.99 -22.08 1.03
CA ASN A 229 4.75 -21.81 0.33
C ASN A 229 4.98 -20.95 -0.92
N ALA A 230 4.82 -21.55 -2.10
CA ALA A 230 5.01 -20.88 -3.39
C ALA A 230 4.00 -19.74 -3.66
N HIS A 231 2.90 -19.63 -2.92
CA HIS A 231 1.98 -18.50 -3.07
C HIS A 231 2.59 -17.15 -2.68
N TYR A 232 3.65 -17.13 -1.86
CA TYR A 232 4.42 -15.90 -1.63
C TYR A 232 5.20 -15.45 -2.88
N CYS A 233 5.60 -16.38 -3.74
CA CYS A 233 6.20 -16.09 -5.04
C CYS A 233 5.17 -15.47 -5.99
N THR A 234 3.95 -16.01 -6.00
CA THR A 234 2.81 -15.42 -6.72
C THR A 234 2.55 -13.98 -6.24
N LEU A 235 2.50 -13.77 -4.93
CA LEU A 235 2.25 -12.45 -4.34
C LEU A 235 3.35 -11.44 -4.68
N ARG A 236 4.62 -11.89 -4.72
CA ARG A 236 5.78 -11.08 -5.14
C ARG A 236 5.64 -10.55 -6.57
N ALA A 237 5.13 -11.37 -7.49
CA ALA A 237 4.85 -10.96 -8.86
C ALA A 237 3.60 -10.05 -8.94
N GLU A 238 2.53 -10.42 -8.23
CA GLU A 238 1.26 -9.69 -8.26
C GLU A 238 1.36 -8.27 -7.69
N ILE A 239 2.08 -8.06 -6.59
CA ILE A 239 2.27 -6.72 -6.01
C ILE A 239 3.05 -5.80 -6.95
N LEU A 240 4.13 -6.31 -7.56
CA LEU A 240 4.93 -5.55 -8.52
C LEU A 240 4.09 -5.14 -9.74
N MET A 241 3.32 -6.09 -10.29
CA MET A 241 2.46 -5.79 -11.43
C MET A 241 1.24 -4.94 -11.05
N SER A 242 0.75 -5.01 -9.81
CA SER A 242 -0.29 -4.10 -9.31
C SER A 242 0.21 -2.66 -9.21
N LEU A 243 1.46 -2.45 -8.79
CA LEU A 243 2.08 -1.12 -8.73
C LEU A 243 2.38 -0.58 -10.14
N HIS A 244 2.79 -1.46 -11.06
CA HIS A 244 2.93 -1.12 -12.48
C HIS A 244 1.59 -0.68 -13.09
N ASP A 245 0.51 -1.44 -12.85
CA ASP A 245 -0.83 -1.10 -13.34
C ASP A 245 -1.37 0.20 -12.71
N SER A 246 -0.82 0.62 -11.57
CA SER A 246 -1.12 1.90 -10.90
C SER A 246 -0.14 3.02 -11.26
N GLU A 247 0.74 2.79 -12.25
CA GLU A 247 1.72 3.76 -12.76
C GLU A 247 2.74 4.28 -11.72
N VAL A 248 3.05 3.48 -10.69
CA VAL A 248 4.02 3.84 -9.65
C VAL A 248 5.46 3.66 -10.14
N SER A 249 5.96 4.67 -10.84
CA SER A 249 7.27 4.65 -11.50
C SER A 249 8.46 4.60 -10.53
N GLU A 250 8.30 5.15 -9.31
CA GLU A 250 9.32 5.22 -8.26
C GLU A 250 9.79 3.83 -7.84
N ILE A 251 8.87 2.85 -7.84
CA ILE A 251 9.18 1.46 -7.49
C ILE A 251 9.52 0.67 -8.76
N CYS A 252 8.69 0.78 -9.81
CA CYS A 252 8.84 -0.05 -11.02
C CYS A 252 10.13 0.23 -11.79
N SER A 253 10.69 1.44 -11.69
CA SER A 253 11.97 1.78 -12.32
C SER A 253 13.18 1.22 -11.55
N GLN A 254 13.04 0.97 -10.25
CA GLN A 254 14.11 0.53 -9.36
C GLN A 254 14.11 -1.00 -9.19
N ASP A 255 12.96 -1.66 -9.25
CA ASP A 255 12.89 -3.11 -9.11
C ASP A 255 13.52 -3.83 -10.33
N PRO A 256 14.61 -4.60 -10.15
CA PRO A 256 15.29 -5.29 -11.23
C PRO A 256 14.42 -6.40 -11.88
N CYS A 257 13.39 -6.88 -11.18
CA CYS A 257 12.46 -7.89 -11.64
C CYS A 257 11.30 -7.34 -12.45
N HIS A 258 11.12 -6.03 -12.56
CA HIS A 258 9.95 -5.45 -13.22
C HIS A 258 9.80 -5.90 -14.67
N LYS A 259 10.82 -5.69 -15.52
CA LYS A 259 10.75 -6.08 -16.94
C LYS A 259 10.64 -7.59 -17.14
N PHE A 260 11.34 -8.36 -16.30
CA PHE A 260 11.28 -9.82 -16.32
C PHE A 260 9.87 -10.33 -15.99
N THR A 261 9.30 -9.83 -14.89
CA THR A 261 7.95 -10.18 -14.44
C THR A 261 6.92 -9.78 -15.48
N TRP A 262 7.02 -8.57 -16.06
CA TRP A 262 6.11 -8.12 -17.11
C TRP A 262 6.16 -9.00 -18.38
N CYS A 263 7.37 -9.41 -18.79
CA CYS A 263 7.55 -10.32 -19.91
C CYS A 263 6.96 -11.71 -19.62
N LEU A 264 7.19 -12.25 -18.41
CA LEU A 264 6.64 -13.52 -17.97
C LEU A 264 5.11 -13.47 -17.84
N ASP A 265 4.54 -12.37 -17.34
CA ASP A 265 3.09 -12.15 -17.23
C ASP A 265 2.40 -12.25 -18.60
N ALA A 266 3.05 -11.76 -19.65
CA ALA A 266 2.57 -11.93 -21.02
C ALA A 266 2.52 -13.41 -21.42
N CYS A 267 3.57 -14.17 -21.12
CA CYS A 267 3.62 -15.61 -21.39
C CYS A 267 2.53 -16.38 -20.63
N ILE A 268 2.29 -16.02 -19.36
CA ILE A 268 1.25 -16.64 -18.53
C ILE A 268 -0.14 -16.35 -19.10
N ARG A 269 -0.39 -15.09 -19.49
CA ARG A 269 -1.65 -14.68 -20.11
C ARG A 269 -1.91 -15.44 -21.42
N ASP A 270 -0.88 -15.57 -22.25
CA ASP A 270 -0.98 -16.21 -23.57
C ASP A 270 -0.88 -17.75 -23.49
N ARG A 271 -0.59 -18.29 -22.28
CA ARG A 271 -0.46 -19.72 -21.95
C ARG A 271 0.58 -20.47 -22.79
N GLN A 272 1.55 -19.73 -23.30
CA GLN A 272 2.67 -20.23 -24.08
C GLN A 272 3.85 -19.27 -23.97
N VAL A 273 5.06 -19.80 -24.10
CA VAL A 273 6.27 -19.00 -24.24
C VAL A 273 6.68 -19.02 -25.71
N GLU A 274 6.52 -17.90 -26.40
CA GLU A 274 6.95 -17.76 -27.80
C GLU A 274 8.46 -17.47 -27.88
N ASP A 275 9.12 -17.88 -28.97
CA ASP A 275 10.58 -17.73 -29.19
C ASP A 275 11.10 -16.31 -28.91
N LYS A 276 10.38 -15.27 -29.34
CA LYS A 276 10.77 -13.86 -29.07
C LYS A 276 10.78 -13.55 -27.58
N LYS A 277 9.77 -14.02 -26.84
CA LYS A 277 9.63 -13.82 -25.39
C LYS A 277 10.61 -14.69 -24.62
N ALA A 278 10.85 -15.92 -25.07
CA ALA A 278 11.88 -16.79 -24.54
C ALA A 278 13.26 -16.12 -24.60
N LYS A 279 13.65 -15.58 -25.77
CA LYS A 279 14.92 -14.84 -25.95
C LYS A 279 15.01 -13.59 -25.07
N GLU A 280 13.90 -12.87 -24.89
CA GLU A 280 13.85 -11.70 -24.00
C GLU A 280 14.09 -12.11 -22.54
N LEU A 281 13.41 -13.16 -22.06
CA LEU A 281 13.62 -13.74 -20.72
C LEU A 281 15.04 -14.25 -20.53
N GLN A 282 15.60 -14.92 -21.54
CA GLN A 282 16.99 -15.35 -21.55
C GLN A 282 17.95 -14.16 -21.41
N GLY A 283 17.72 -13.07 -22.16
CA GLY A 283 18.54 -11.87 -22.09
C GLY A 283 18.57 -11.24 -20.69
N PHE A 284 17.46 -11.31 -19.94
CA PHE A 284 17.43 -10.87 -18.55
C PHE A 284 18.26 -11.76 -17.62
N LEU A 285 18.16 -13.09 -17.76
CA LEU A 285 18.93 -14.05 -16.97
C LEU A 285 20.43 -13.95 -17.24
N ASP A 286 20.82 -13.90 -18.52
CA ASP A 286 22.22 -13.79 -18.93
C ASP A 286 22.80 -12.38 -18.64
N GLY A 287 21.92 -11.38 -18.48
CA GLY A 287 22.29 -10.00 -18.13
C GLY A 287 22.61 -9.77 -16.65
N VAL A 288 22.48 -10.77 -15.77
CA VAL A 288 22.79 -10.65 -14.34
C VAL A 288 24.30 -10.45 -14.14
N LYS A 289 24.68 -9.26 -13.66
CA LYS A 289 26.09 -8.90 -13.45
C LYS A 289 26.66 -9.57 -12.20
N ARG A 290 27.94 -9.96 -12.27
CA ARG A 290 28.74 -10.39 -11.10
C ARG A 290 28.65 -9.35 -9.99
N GLY A 291 28.37 -9.78 -8.77
CA GLY A 291 28.16 -8.90 -7.60
C GLY A 291 26.72 -8.41 -7.40
N ARG A 292 25.80 -8.64 -8.36
CA ARG A 292 24.35 -8.44 -8.19
C ARG A 292 23.58 -9.77 -8.30
N GLU A 293 24.22 -10.84 -7.86
CA GLU A 293 23.71 -12.20 -8.04
C GLU A 293 22.42 -12.44 -7.23
N GLY A 294 22.15 -11.65 -6.19
CA GLY A 294 20.87 -11.67 -5.47
C GLY A 294 19.64 -11.45 -6.37
N VAL A 295 19.80 -10.73 -7.49
CA VAL A 295 18.74 -10.56 -8.50
C VAL A 295 18.35 -11.89 -9.14
N LEU A 296 19.29 -12.83 -9.29
CA LEU A 296 18.99 -14.18 -9.76
C LEU A 296 18.07 -14.91 -8.79
N GLY A 297 18.25 -14.72 -7.48
CA GLY A 297 17.33 -15.24 -6.47
C GLY A 297 15.93 -14.66 -6.58
N ASP A 298 15.82 -13.35 -6.87
CA ASP A 298 14.52 -12.72 -7.13
C ASP A 298 13.85 -13.25 -8.42
N PHE A 299 14.60 -13.39 -9.52
CA PHE A 299 14.09 -14.03 -10.74
C PHE A 299 13.64 -15.47 -10.49
N SER A 300 14.42 -16.23 -9.73
CA SER A 300 14.09 -17.60 -9.35
C SER A 300 12.79 -17.63 -8.55
N MET A 301 12.61 -16.70 -7.60
CA MET A 301 11.37 -16.56 -6.85
C MET A 301 10.18 -16.29 -7.78
N ILE A 302 10.32 -15.36 -8.74
CA ILE A 302 9.26 -15.09 -9.74
C ILE A 302 8.95 -16.33 -10.60
N LEU A 303 9.98 -17.07 -11.03
CA LEU A 303 9.82 -18.32 -11.79
C LEU A 303 9.21 -19.47 -10.97
N CYS A 304 9.34 -19.41 -9.65
CA CYS A 304 8.74 -20.35 -8.70
C CYS A 304 7.23 -20.10 -8.51
N ASP A 305 6.67 -19.03 -9.08
CA ASP A 305 5.21 -18.81 -9.12
C ASP A 305 4.52 -20.03 -9.76
N PRO A 306 3.56 -20.70 -9.09
CA PRO A 306 2.86 -21.85 -9.65
C PRO A 306 2.26 -21.62 -11.04
N PHE A 307 1.85 -20.39 -11.37
CA PHE A 307 1.38 -20.02 -12.70
C PHE A 307 2.50 -20.03 -13.74
N ALA A 308 3.68 -19.48 -13.40
CA ALA A 308 4.85 -19.53 -14.25
C ALA A 308 5.32 -20.98 -14.49
N ILE A 309 5.39 -21.78 -13.43
CA ILE A 309 5.74 -23.21 -13.51
C ILE A 309 4.77 -23.93 -14.46
N HIS A 310 3.46 -23.71 -14.31
CA HIS A 310 2.46 -24.33 -15.16
C HIS A 310 2.61 -23.94 -16.64
N THR A 311 2.82 -22.65 -16.93
CA THR A 311 3.03 -22.16 -18.30
C THR A 311 4.31 -22.73 -18.91
N LEU A 312 5.41 -22.77 -18.16
CA LEU A 312 6.69 -23.34 -18.60
C LEU A 312 6.54 -24.84 -18.87
N ALA A 313 6.00 -25.61 -17.92
CA ALA A 313 5.80 -27.05 -18.06
C ALA A 313 4.91 -27.38 -19.27
N THR A 314 3.80 -26.66 -19.45
CA THR A 314 2.89 -26.86 -20.60
C THR A 314 3.59 -26.55 -21.92
N SER A 315 4.40 -25.48 -21.97
CA SER A 315 5.16 -25.13 -23.17
C SER A 315 6.25 -26.16 -23.48
N ILE A 316 6.94 -26.67 -22.46
CA ILE A 316 7.92 -27.76 -22.59
C ILE A 316 7.26 -29.01 -23.16
N ILE A 317 6.12 -29.45 -22.62
CA ILE A 317 5.42 -30.65 -23.10
C ILE A 317 4.98 -30.49 -24.57
N LYS A 318 4.46 -29.32 -24.94
CA LYS A 318 4.07 -29.00 -26.33
C LYS A 318 5.28 -29.06 -27.27
N LEU A 319 6.40 -28.44 -26.89
CA LEU A 319 7.63 -28.47 -27.68
C LEU A 319 8.18 -29.88 -27.81
N MET A 320 8.24 -30.65 -26.72
CA MET A 320 8.68 -32.06 -26.76
C MET A 320 7.81 -32.90 -27.70
N SER A 321 6.48 -32.75 -27.61
CA SER A 321 5.55 -33.46 -28.49
C SER A 321 5.78 -33.10 -29.97
N HIS A 322 6.03 -31.82 -30.27
CA HIS A 322 6.36 -31.37 -31.62
C HIS A 322 7.72 -31.92 -32.11
N GLN A 323 8.74 -31.98 -31.25
CA GLN A 323 10.05 -32.55 -31.60
C GLN A 323 9.92 -34.05 -31.93
N VAL A 324 9.14 -34.79 -31.14
CA VAL A 324 8.85 -36.21 -31.39
C VAL A 324 8.15 -36.38 -32.74
N SER A 325 7.10 -35.60 -33.02
CA SER A 325 6.41 -35.64 -34.32
C SER A 325 7.27 -35.23 -35.50
N SER A 326 8.32 -34.43 -35.26
CA SER A 326 9.26 -33.96 -36.29
C SER A 326 10.53 -34.81 -36.38
N GLU A 327 10.61 -35.91 -35.64
CA GLU A 327 11.80 -36.80 -35.55
C GLU A 327 13.11 -36.07 -35.20
N LYS A 328 13.03 -35.00 -34.41
CA LYS A 328 14.18 -34.20 -33.97
C LYS A 328 14.57 -34.53 -32.54
N LEU A 329 15.87 -34.52 -32.26
CA LEU A 329 16.38 -34.77 -30.91
C LEU A 329 16.10 -33.57 -29.98
N PRO A 330 15.58 -33.78 -28.77
CA PRO A 330 15.30 -32.70 -27.80
C PRO A 330 16.50 -31.79 -27.51
N ARG A 331 17.72 -32.37 -27.45
CA ARG A 331 18.98 -31.62 -27.20
C ARG A 331 19.30 -30.59 -28.29
N GLN A 332 18.74 -30.73 -29.49
CA GLN A 332 18.98 -29.80 -30.60
C GLN A 332 18.10 -28.55 -30.52
N SER A 333 17.04 -28.56 -29.69
CA SER A 333 16.18 -27.40 -29.49
C SER A 333 16.73 -26.50 -28.38
N SER A 334 17.34 -25.38 -28.78
CA SER A 334 17.80 -24.35 -27.84
C SER A 334 16.65 -23.75 -27.01
N GLU A 335 15.46 -23.65 -27.59
CA GLU A 335 14.25 -23.19 -26.92
C GLU A 335 13.84 -24.14 -25.78
N LEU A 336 13.82 -25.46 -26.04
CA LEU A 336 13.52 -26.46 -25.02
C LEU A 336 14.52 -26.42 -23.86
N LEU A 337 15.81 -26.31 -24.16
CA LEU A 337 16.87 -26.20 -23.15
C LEU A 337 16.70 -24.94 -22.30
N LEU A 338 16.33 -23.82 -22.92
CA LEU A 338 16.07 -22.56 -22.21
C LEU A 338 14.86 -22.66 -21.28
N LEU A 339 13.74 -23.23 -21.73
CA LEU A 339 12.57 -23.43 -20.88
C LEU A 339 12.88 -24.36 -19.70
N LEU A 340 13.65 -25.43 -19.92
CA LEU A 340 14.11 -26.33 -18.87
C LEU A 340 15.03 -25.60 -17.87
N ARG A 341 15.93 -24.73 -18.35
CA ARG A 341 16.78 -23.89 -17.48
C ARG A 341 15.94 -23.01 -16.57
N MET A 342 14.93 -22.32 -17.13
CA MET A 342 14.02 -21.48 -16.34
C MET A 342 13.20 -22.29 -15.33
N LEU A 343 12.73 -23.48 -15.72
CA LEU A 343 11.99 -24.36 -14.82
C LEU A 343 12.86 -24.84 -13.65
N VAL A 344 14.08 -25.31 -13.94
CA VAL A 344 15.05 -25.72 -12.89
C VAL A 344 15.39 -24.55 -11.97
N LEU A 345 15.57 -23.36 -12.53
CA LEU A 345 15.85 -22.15 -11.75
C LEU A 345 14.68 -21.81 -10.80
N GLY A 346 13.45 -21.88 -11.28
CA GLY A 346 12.25 -21.66 -10.45
C GLY A 346 12.07 -22.72 -9.36
N LEU A 347 12.30 -24.00 -9.68
CA LEU A 347 12.22 -25.08 -8.69
C LEU A 347 13.35 -25.01 -7.64
N GLY A 348 14.52 -24.50 -8.02
CA GLY A 348 15.66 -24.26 -7.13
C GLY A 348 15.59 -22.96 -6.33
N ALA A 349 14.53 -22.15 -6.48
CA ALA A 349 14.44 -20.82 -5.85
C ALA A 349 14.54 -20.86 -4.33
N TRP A 350 13.94 -21.88 -3.69
CA TRP A 350 13.97 -22.02 -2.24
C TRP A 350 15.39 -22.24 -1.73
N ASP A 351 16.12 -23.20 -2.31
CA ASP A 351 17.50 -23.52 -1.92
C ASP A 351 18.45 -22.35 -2.19
N MET A 352 18.26 -21.67 -3.32
CA MET A 352 19.04 -20.49 -3.69
C MET A 352 18.86 -19.34 -2.67
N LEU A 353 17.63 -19.11 -2.21
CA LEU A 353 17.34 -18.07 -1.22
C LEU A 353 17.74 -18.46 0.20
N ASP A 354 17.63 -19.74 0.57
CA ASP A 354 18.02 -20.23 1.90
C ASP A 354 19.55 -20.22 2.07
N THR A 355 20.27 -20.77 1.08
CA THR A 355 21.74 -20.86 1.11
C THR A 355 22.45 -19.56 0.74
N GLN A 356 21.73 -18.59 0.18
CA GLN A 356 22.29 -17.37 -0.42
C GLN A 356 23.33 -17.66 -1.52
N HIS A 357 23.26 -18.85 -2.12
CA HIS A 357 24.16 -19.28 -3.20
C HIS A 357 23.51 -19.06 -4.56
N TYR A 358 23.70 -17.87 -5.11
CA TYR A 358 23.06 -17.43 -6.36
C TYR A 358 23.78 -17.94 -7.62
N LYS A 359 23.79 -19.26 -7.80
CA LYS A 359 24.31 -19.90 -9.01
C LYS A 359 23.28 -20.81 -9.64
N GLU A 360 23.28 -20.84 -10.96
CA GLU A 360 22.45 -21.78 -11.71
C GLU A 360 22.96 -23.21 -11.51
N SER A 361 22.03 -24.11 -11.22
CA SER A 361 22.31 -25.54 -11.28
C SER A 361 22.60 -25.91 -12.73
N LYS A 362 23.77 -26.51 -12.97
CA LYS A 362 24.11 -26.98 -14.32
C LYS A 362 23.10 -28.05 -14.74
N LEU A 363 22.35 -27.78 -15.80
CA LEU A 363 21.65 -28.83 -16.54
C LEU A 363 22.71 -29.77 -17.09
N VAL A 364 22.85 -30.93 -16.45
CA VAL A 364 23.78 -31.97 -16.91
C VAL A 364 23.39 -32.30 -18.35
N SER A 365 24.28 -32.00 -19.30
CA SER A 365 24.03 -32.08 -20.74
C SER A 365 23.98 -33.53 -21.26
N ASP A 366 23.93 -34.51 -20.34
CA ASP A 366 24.01 -35.94 -20.63
C ASP A 366 22.64 -36.61 -20.86
N LEU A 367 21.54 -35.85 -20.84
CA LEU A 367 20.15 -36.35 -21.01
C LEU A 367 19.71 -36.56 -22.46
#